data_AF-A0A6G6ZCB1-F1
#
_entry.id   AF-A0A6G6ZCB1-F1
#
_cell.length_a   1.000
_cell.length_b   1.000
_cell.length_c   1.000
_cell.angle_alpha   90.00
_cell.angle_beta   90.00
_cell.angle_gamma   90.00
#
_symmetry.space_group_name_H-M   'P 1'
#
loop_
_entity.id
_entity.type
_entity.pdbx_description
1 polymer ?
#
loop_
_entity_poly.entity_id
_entity_poly.type
_entity_poly.pdbx_seq_one_letter_code
_entity_poly.pdbx_strand_id
1 'polypeptide(L)'
;MRERIVRAIDRDADEQTLRDTVRQQPDNVDAAIPLARALLGRRSPDDALEVLDALLLVVPGDLRALNAKGVVLDHEGRHREAQALYRQALETAPANAMLRNNLKLSLALESKTESGNTDHGR
;
A
#
# COMPACT_ATOMS: atom_id res chain seq x y z
N MET A 1 22.09 4.95 25.11
CA MET A 1 20.99 5.93 25.00
C MET A 1 20.92 6.48 23.58
N ARG A 2 20.57 5.63 22.62
CA ARG A 2 20.28 5.92 21.19
C ARG A 2 19.28 4.82 20.83
N GLU A 3 17.98 5.09 20.81
CA GLU A 3 17.20 5.04 19.56
C GLU A 3 15.73 5.45 19.83
N ARG A 4 15.50 6.46 20.70
CA ARG A 4 14.17 7.04 20.92
C ARG A 4 13.68 7.95 19.78
N ILE A 5 14.32 7.92 18.62
CA ILE A 5 14.08 8.86 17.51
C ILE A 5 13.33 8.20 16.32
N VAL A 6 13.24 6.87 16.24
CA VAL A 6 12.40 6.21 15.22
C VAL A 6 10.93 6.09 15.67
N ARG A 7 10.62 6.48 16.91
CA ARG A 7 9.27 6.34 17.50
C ARG A 7 8.31 7.50 17.21
N ALA A 8 8.69 8.50 16.41
CA ALA A 8 7.98 9.77 16.31
C ALA A 8 7.66 10.22 14.88
N ILE A 9 7.55 9.28 13.93
CA ILE A 9 7.04 9.56 12.59
C ILE A 9 6.00 8.46 12.29
N ASP A 10 4.73 8.85 12.24
CA ASP A 10 3.50 8.02 12.10
C ASP A 10 3.11 7.13 13.30
N ARG A 11 2.67 7.72 14.41
CA ARG A 11 1.86 7.03 15.45
C ARG A 11 0.49 7.69 15.68
N ASP A 12 -0.07 8.33 14.66
CA ASP A 12 -1.24 9.18 14.85
C ASP A 12 -2.58 8.42 15.03
N ALA A 13 -2.57 7.09 14.97
CA ALA A 13 -3.63 6.27 15.56
C ALA A 13 -3.05 4.96 16.11
N ASP A 14 -3.58 4.54 17.26
CA ASP A 14 -3.25 3.26 17.87
C ASP A 14 -3.74 2.12 16.94
N GLU A 15 -2.84 1.21 16.56
CA GLU A 15 -3.14 0.08 15.66
C GLU A 15 -4.35 -0.72 16.17
N GLN A 16 -4.46 -0.89 17.49
CA GLN A 16 -5.56 -1.61 18.10
C GLN A 16 -6.88 -0.86 17.94
N THR A 17 -6.88 0.45 18.20
CA THR A 17 -8.02 1.33 17.92
C THR A 17 -8.47 1.27 16.46
N LEU A 18 -7.52 1.28 15.51
CA LEU A 18 -7.83 1.15 14.09
C LEU A 18 -8.43 -0.22 13.74
N ARG A 19 -7.86 -1.31 14.27
CA ARG A 19 -8.41 -2.67 14.12
C ARG A 19 -9.83 -2.76 14.64
N ASP A 20 -10.09 -2.20 15.81
CA ASP A 20 -11.41 -2.24 16.42
C ASP A 20 -12.42 -1.39 15.65
N THR A 21 -11.97 -0.28 15.05
CA THR A 21 -12.80 0.54 14.14
C THR A 21 -13.13 -0.21 12.87
N VAL A 22 -12.16 -0.82 12.19
CA VAL A 22 -12.39 -1.62 10.97
C VAL A 22 -13.29 -2.82 11.24
N ARG A 23 -13.17 -3.46 12.41
CA ARG A 23 -14.08 -4.54 12.83
C ARG A 23 -15.53 -4.08 13.00
N GLN A 24 -15.73 -2.88 13.53
CA GLN A 24 -17.07 -2.30 13.73
C GLN A 24 -17.65 -1.70 12.45
N GLN A 25 -16.78 -1.20 11.58
CA GLN A 25 -17.12 -0.50 10.34
C GLN A 25 -16.22 -1.02 9.20
N PRO A 26 -16.56 -2.17 8.60
CA PRO A 26 -15.74 -2.80 7.57
C PRO A 26 -15.59 -1.98 6.28
N ASP A 27 -16.48 -1.01 6.06
CA ASP A 27 -16.49 -0.07 4.95
C ASP A 27 -15.75 1.25 5.24
N ASN A 28 -15.19 1.40 6.44
CA ASN A 28 -14.49 2.62 6.84
C ASN A 28 -13.08 2.69 6.22
N VAL A 29 -13.04 3.24 5.01
CA VAL A 29 -11.81 3.52 4.25
C VAL A 29 -10.81 4.37 5.06
N ASP A 30 -11.32 5.33 5.83
CA ASP A 30 -10.50 6.27 6.59
C ASP A 30 -9.81 5.62 7.81
N ALA A 31 -10.31 4.48 8.29
CA ALA A 31 -9.64 3.66 9.31
C ALA A 31 -8.78 2.54 8.71
N ALA A 32 -9.24 1.91 7.63
CA ALA A 32 -8.56 0.78 7.01
C ALA A 32 -7.23 1.18 6.33
N ILE A 33 -7.16 2.34 5.67
CA ILE A 33 -5.91 2.79 5.02
C ILE A 33 -4.80 3.08 6.05
N PRO A 34 -5.05 3.86 7.12
CA PRO A 34 -4.06 4.02 8.20
C PRO A 34 -3.66 2.70 8.85
N LEU A 35 -4.59 1.74 9.02
CA LEU A 35 -4.28 0.43 9.56
C LEU A 35 -3.29 -0.32 8.67
N ALA A 36 -3.58 -0.40 7.36
CA ALA A 36 -2.69 -1.04 6.40
C ALA A 36 -1.31 -0.38 6.36
N ARG A 37 -1.23 0.95 6.44
CA ARG A 37 0.05 1.68 6.55
C ARG A 37 0.80 1.33 7.83
N ALA A 38 0.12 1.25 8.97
CA ALA A 38 0.73 0.88 10.24
C ALA A 38 1.30 -0.54 10.20
N LEU A 39 0.54 -1.50 9.61
CA LEU A 39 0.96 -2.89 9.42
C LEU A 39 2.18 -2.99 8.48
N LEU A 40 2.18 -2.23 7.39
CA LEU A 40 3.34 -2.14 6.49
C LEU A 40 4.59 -1.60 7.22
N GLY A 41 4.45 -0.54 8.02
CA GLY A 41 5.52 0.01 8.84
C GLY A 41 6.08 -0.98 9.89
N ARG A 42 5.29 -1.99 10.26
CA ARG A 42 5.70 -3.09 11.14
C ARG A 42 6.29 -4.29 10.41
N ARG A 43 6.47 -4.20 9.09
CA ARG A 43 6.90 -5.32 8.23
C ARG A 43 5.91 -6.49 8.24
N SER A 44 4.62 -6.18 8.34
CA SER A 44 3.51 -7.12 8.18
C SER A 44 2.71 -6.79 6.90
N PRO A 45 3.31 -6.96 5.71
CA PRO A 45 2.68 -6.64 4.43
C PRO A 45 1.46 -7.51 4.13
N ASP A 46 1.49 -8.80 4.52
CA ASP A 46 0.37 -9.72 4.32
C ASP A 46 -0.87 -9.26 5.10
N ASP A 47 -0.73 -8.93 6.39
CA ASP A 47 -1.82 -8.35 7.19
C ASP A 47 -2.37 -7.05 6.56
N ALA A 48 -1.49 -6.22 6.00
CA ALA A 48 -1.90 -4.98 5.33
C ALA A 48 -2.73 -5.27 4.08
N LEU A 49 -2.34 -6.28 3.29
CA LEU A 49 -3.10 -6.73 2.12
C LEU A 49 -4.44 -7.32 2.54
N GLU A 50 -4.50 -8.14 3.59
CA GLU A 50 -5.76 -8.71 4.09
C GLU A 50 -6.77 -7.63 4.49
N VAL A 51 -6.32 -6.58 5.20
CA VAL A 51 -7.18 -5.45 5.57
C VAL A 51 -7.73 -4.73 4.33
N LEU A 52 -6.88 -4.50 3.33
CA LEU A 52 -7.28 -3.80 2.11
C LEU A 52 -8.17 -4.65 1.21
N ASP A 53 -7.94 -5.96 1.16
CA ASP A 53 -8.76 -6.91 0.42
C ASP A 53 -10.14 -7.04 1.05
N ALA A 54 -10.21 -7.15 2.38
CA ALA A 54 -11.48 -7.13 3.10
C ALA A 54 -12.26 -5.83 2.84
N LEU A 55 -11.60 -4.67 2.87
CA LEU A 55 -12.23 -3.39 2.55
C LEU A 55 -12.76 -3.36 1.11
N LEU A 56 -11.96 -3.80 0.14
CA LEU A 56 -12.32 -3.78 -1.28
C LEU A 56 -13.45 -4.76 -1.64
N LEU A 57 -13.70 -5.78 -0.81
CA LEU A 57 -14.90 -6.62 -0.93
C LEU A 57 -16.18 -5.85 -0.58
N VAL A 58 -16.12 -4.92 0.38
CA VAL A 58 -17.28 -4.16 0.87
C VAL A 58 -17.45 -2.84 0.12
N VAL A 59 -16.33 -2.20 -0.24
CA VAL A 59 -16.28 -0.93 -0.97
C VAL A 59 -15.52 -1.14 -2.29
N PRO A 60 -16.11 -1.89 -3.24
CA PRO A 60 -15.45 -2.17 -4.50
C PRO A 60 -15.20 -0.89 -5.29
N GLY A 61 -13.97 -0.72 -5.75
CA GLY A 61 -13.59 0.42 -6.58
C GLY A 61 -13.21 1.70 -5.85
N ASP A 62 -13.10 1.69 -4.50
CA ASP A 62 -12.51 2.83 -3.80
C ASP A 62 -11.05 3.03 -4.27
N LEU A 63 -10.81 4.15 -4.94
CA LEU A 63 -9.53 4.45 -5.58
C LEU A 63 -8.40 4.64 -4.57
N ARG A 64 -8.72 5.05 -3.33
CA ARG A 64 -7.73 5.24 -2.27
C ARG A 64 -7.28 3.89 -1.71
N ALA A 65 -8.21 2.95 -1.54
CA ALA A 65 -7.95 1.58 -1.14
C ALA A 65 -7.14 0.81 -2.19
N LEU A 66 -7.54 0.90 -3.48
CA LEU A 66 -6.78 0.33 -4.60
C LEU A 66 -5.36 0.89 -4.65
N ASN A 67 -5.23 2.20 -4.46
CA ASN A 67 -3.92 2.84 -4.38
C ASN A 67 -3.08 2.32 -3.20
N ALA A 68 -3.66 2.24 -2.00
CA ALA A 68 -2.97 1.74 -0.81
C ALA A 68 -2.49 0.29 -1.00
N LYS A 69 -3.30 -0.57 -1.62
CA LYS A 69 -2.92 -1.96 -1.93
C LYS A 69 -1.76 -2.00 -2.92
N GLY A 70 -1.79 -1.17 -3.95
CA GLY A 70 -0.67 -1.03 -4.89
C GLY A 70 0.63 -0.64 -4.19
N VAL A 71 0.59 0.30 -3.25
CA VAL A 71 1.77 0.73 -2.49
C VAL A 71 2.34 -0.42 -1.64
N VAL A 72 1.49 -1.23 -1.00
CA VAL A 72 1.93 -2.41 -0.26
C VAL A 72 2.60 -3.42 -1.20
N LEU A 73 2.01 -3.69 -2.37
CA LEU A 73 2.59 -4.58 -3.38
C LEU A 73 3.95 -4.08 -3.90
N ASP A 74 4.09 -2.78 -4.15
CA ASP A 74 5.37 -2.18 -4.54
C ASP A 74 6.45 -2.35 -3.47
N HIS A 75 6.07 -2.21 -2.20
CA HIS A 75 6.98 -2.39 -1.08
C HIS A 75 7.48 -3.84 -0.96
N GLU A 76 6.66 -4.81 -1.35
CA GLU A 76 7.01 -6.24 -1.41
C GLU A 76 7.76 -6.65 -2.68
N GLY A 77 8.11 -5.70 -3.55
CA GLY A 77 8.75 -6.00 -4.83
C GLY A 77 7.81 -6.60 -5.88
N ARG A 78 6.50 -6.71 -5.57
CA ARG A 78 5.44 -7.22 -6.46
C ARG A 78 4.98 -6.12 -7.42
N HIS A 79 5.94 -5.47 -8.09
CA HIS A 79 5.72 -4.28 -8.91
C HIS A 79 4.71 -4.53 -10.03
N ARG A 80 4.78 -5.67 -10.73
CA ARG A 80 3.86 -5.99 -11.83
C ARG A 80 2.40 -6.03 -11.38
N GLU A 81 2.14 -6.57 -10.19
CA GLU A 81 0.80 -6.63 -9.61
C GLU A 81 0.32 -5.24 -9.19
N ALA A 82 1.19 -4.43 -8.56
CA ALA A 82 0.90 -3.04 -8.23
C ALA A 82 0.52 -2.24 -9.48
N GLN A 83 1.30 -2.36 -10.56
CA GLN A 83 1.04 -1.68 -11.82
C GLN A 83 -0.28 -2.09 -12.46
N ALA A 84 -0.62 -3.38 -12.45
CA ALA A 84 -1.91 -3.87 -12.95
C ALA A 84 -3.06 -3.21 -12.19
N LEU A 85 -2.95 -3.13 -10.86
CA LEU A 85 -3.94 -2.51 -10.01
C LEU A 85 -4.08 -1.00 -10.28
N TYR A 86 -2.97 -0.27 -10.42
CA TYR A 86 -3.02 1.16 -10.76
C TYR A 86 -3.63 1.39 -12.14
N ARG A 87 -3.30 0.56 -13.14
CA ARG A 87 -3.89 0.67 -14.49
C ARG A 87 -5.40 0.45 -14.45
N GLN A 88 -5.86 -0.59 -13.76
CA GLN A 88 -7.29 -0.85 -13.56
C GLN A 88 -7.98 0.33 -12.87
N ALA A 89 -7.40 0.90 -11.81
CA ALA A 89 -7.96 2.06 -11.14
C ALA A 89 -8.00 3.31 -12.05
N LEU A 90 -7.02 3.45 -12.95
CA LEU A 90 -6.95 4.55 -13.93
C LEU A 90 -7.94 4.39 -15.09
N GLU A 91 -8.43 3.18 -15.39
CA GLU A 91 -9.53 3.01 -16.36
C GLU A 91 -10.79 3.74 -15.88
N THR A 92 -11.07 3.69 -14.58
CA THR A 92 -12.19 4.40 -13.94
C THR A 92 -11.90 5.89 -13.76
N ALA A 93 -10.67 6.26 -13.40
CA ALA A 93 -10.29 7.65 -13.14
C ALA A 93 -8.99 8.07 -13.86
N PRO A 94 -9.02 8.27 -15.19
CA PRO A 94 -7.82 8.54 -16.00
C PRO A 94 -7.05 9.81 -15.61
N ALA A 95 -7.75 10.77 -15.00
CA ALA A 95 -7.19 12.05 -14.55
C ALA A 95 -6.59 12.00 -13.13
N ASN A 96 -6.69 10.88 -12.42
CA ASN A 96 -6.24 10.78 -11.03
C ASN A 96 -4.69 10.88 -10.95
N ALA A 97 -4.20 12.01 -10.43
CA ALA A 97 -2.76 12.28 -10.35
C ALA A 97 -2.03 11.33 -9.38
N MET A 98 -2.66 10.95 -8.26
CA MET A 98 -2.07 10.04 -7.27
C MET A 98 -1.77 8.68 -7.90
N LEU A 99 -2.76 8.08 -8.58
CA LEU A 99 -2.60 6.78 -9.24
C LEU A 99 -1.56 6.83 -10.36
N ARG A 100 -1.53 7.89 -11.18
CA ARG A 100 -0.51 8.06 -12.23
C ARG A 100 0.90 8.19 -11.66
N ASN A 101 1.05 8.92 -10.55
CA ASN A 101 2.35 9.09 -9.90
C ASN A 101 2.85 7.77 -9.32
N ASN A 102 1.98 7.00 -8.67
CA ASN A 102 2.34 5.70 -8.11
C ASN A 102 2.65 4.66 -9.20
N LEU A 103 1.90 4.65 -10.31
CA LEU A 103 2.25 3.82 -11.47
C LEU A 103 3.64 4.16 -12.03
N LYS A 104 3.96 5.44 -12.20
CA LYS A 104 5.30 5.87 -12.67
C LYS A 104 6.40 5.44 -11.71
N LEU A 105 6.18 5.59 -10.41
CA LEU A 105 7.13 5.15 -9.39
C LEU A 105 7.34 3.64 -9.44
N SER A 106 6.26 2.86 -9.51
CA SER A 106 6.29 1.39 -9.62
C SER A 106 7.08 0.91 -10.84
N LEU A 107 6.88 1.53 -12.00
CA LEU A 107 7.64 1.24 -13.22
C LEU A 107 9.14 1.51 -13.06
N ALA A 108 9.50 2.61 -12.36
CA ALA A 108 10.90 2.92 -12.07
C ALA A 108 11.53 1.93 -11.09
N LEU A 109 10.77 1.44 -10.10
CA LEU A 109 11.23 0.41 -9.16
C LEU A 109 11.54 -0.90 -9.89
N GLU A 110 10.63 -1.37 -10.77
CA GLU A 110 10.86 -2.57 -11.57
C GLU A 110 12.10 -2.46 -12.47
N SER A 111 12.28 -1.31 -13.15
CA SER A 111 13.46 -1.12 -13.99
C SER A 111 14.77 -1.16 -13.18
N LYS A 112 14.75 -0.69 -11.94
CA LYS A 112 15.92 -0.70 -11.05
C LYS A 112 16.24 -2.11 -10.54
N THR A 113 15.24 -2.92 -10.23
CA THR A 113 15.46 -4.32 -9.78
C THR A 113 16.01 -5.19 -10.91
N GLU A 114 15.53 -5.02 -12.14
CA GLU A 114 16.04 -5.72 -13.32
C GLU A 114 17.51 -5.33 -13.63
N SER A 115 17.85 -4.05 -13.49
CA SER A 115 19.23 -3.55 -13.68
C SER A 115 20.18 -4.01 -12.57
N GLY A 116 19.69 -4.21 -11.34
CA GLY A 116 20.48 -4.73 -10.23
C GLY A 116 20.74 -6.24 -10.30
N ASN A 117 19.85 -7.00 -10.96
CA ASN A 117 20.02 -8.44 -11.16
C ASN A 117 20.95 -8.79 -12.33
N THR A 118 21.34 -7.84 -13.16
CA THR A 118 22.18 -8.07 -14.35
C THR A 118 23.70 -8.02 -14.10
N ASP A 119 24.16 -7.81 -12.85
CA ASP A 119 25.59 -7.65 -12.51
C ASP A 119 26.25 -8.83 -11.74
N HIS A 120 25.61 -10.01 -11.66
CA HIS A 120 26.18 -11.18 -10.95
C HIS A 120 26.62 -12.32 -11.88
N GLY A 121 27.31 -12.01 -12.98
CA GLY A 121 27.78 -13.06 -13.87
C GLY A 121 28.81 -12.61 -14.91
N ARG A 122 30.06 -12.40 -14.47
CA ARG A 122 31.26 -12.63 -15.30
C ARG A 122 32.39 -13.15 -14.44
#